data_AF-A0A7Y2BHH9-F1
#
_entry.id   AF-A0A7Y2BHH9-F1
#
_cell.length_a   1.000
_cell.length_b   1.000
_cell.length_c   1.000
_cell.angle_alpha   90.00
_cell.angle_beta   90.00
_cell.angle_gamma   90.00
#
_symmetry.space_group_name_H-M   'P 1'
#
loop_
_entity.id
_entity.type
_entity.pdbx_description
1 polymer ?
#
loop_
_entity_poly.entity_id
_entity_poly.type
_entity_poly.pdbx_seq_one_letter_code
_entity_poly.pdbx_strand_id
1 'polypeptide(L)'
;MKRNRGYTITELMITVVIIGVLATLAIPTFTGYIYKARVTEGTNFLGKIKQRQESYRNEFGQYCAVDGDDWGTWNPAAIPGEDPVVWVSTDLWRQLGASPNAPIRFQYATVAGLPGDDPPAGTGLDKGDHWFAARAQGDLNGDADTFYLEIYSQANHVFNSASGSGGWK
;
A
#
# COMPACT_ATOMS: atom_id res chain seq x y z
N MET A 1 -26.52 -57.13 0.13
CA MET A 1 -26.08 -56.40 1.35
C MET A 1 -24.85 -55.57 1.01
N LYS A 2 -24.94 -54.25 0.99
CA LYS A 2 -23.78 -53.37 0.80
C LYS A 2 -23.00 -53.30 2.11
N ARG A 3 -21.72 -53.64 2.08
CA ARG A 3 -20.83 -53.65 3.25
C ARG A 3 -20.39 -52.20 3.49
N ASN A 4 -20.90 -51.57 4.56
CA ASN A 4 -20.42 -50.25 4.98
C ASN A 4 -18.96 -50.40 5.46
N ARG A 5 -18.01 -49.96 4.64
CA ARG A 5 -16.61 -49.78 5.05
C ARG A 5 -16.51 -48.46 5.81
N GLY A 6 -16.33 -48.54 7.12
CA GLY A 6 -15.93 -47.39 7.94
C GLY A 6 -14.40 -47.22 7.94
N TYR A 7 -13.94 -45.99 8.10
CA TYR A 7 -12.51 -45.68 8.27
C TYR A 7 -12.00 -46.16 9.63
N THR A 8 -10.73 -46.56 9.68
CA THR A 8 -10.09 -46.98 10.94
C THR A 8 -9.52 -45.78 11.70
N ILE A 9 -9.49 -45.84 13.03
CA ILE A 9 -8.90 -44.79 13.87
C ILE A 9 -7.42 -44.58 13.52
N THR A 10 -6.70 -45.65 13.19
CA THR A 10 -5.30 -45.59 12.75
C THR A 10 -5.11 -44.78 11.47
N GLU A 11 -6.06 -44.85 10.54
CA GLU A 11 -6.05 -44.11 9.28
C GLU A 11 -6.26 -42.61 9.53
N LEU A 12 -7.15 -42.28 10.47
CA LEU A 12 -7.33 -40.91 10.93
C LEU A 12 -6.06 -40.37 11.62
N MET A 13 -5.43 -41.17 12.49
CA MET A 13 -4.21 -40.74 13.20
C MET A 13 -3.05 -40.43 12.25
N ILE A 14 -2.79 -41.31 11.27
CA ILE A 14 -1.76 -41.07 10.26
C ILE A 14 -2.09 -39.83 9.42
N THR A 15 -3.36 -39.67 9.03
CA THR A 15 -3.80 -38.51 8.25
C THR A 15 -3.58 -37.19 9.00
N VAL A 16 -3.92 -37.14 10.29
CA VAL A 16 -3.70 -35.95 11.12
C VAL A 16 -2.21 -35.64 11.27
N VAL A 17 -1.35 -36.66 11.42
CA VAL A 17 0.11 -36.46 11.49
C VAL A 17 0.64 -35.89 10.17
N ILE A 18 0.21 -36.43 9.03
CA ILE A 18 0.63 -35.91 7.71
C ILE A 18 0.16 -34.46 7.53
N ILE A 19 -1.10 -34.16 7.84
CA ILE A 19 -1.64 -32.78 7.76
C ILE A 19 -0.88 -31.85 8.69
N GLY A 20 -0.51 -32.29 9.90
CA GLY A 20 0.29 -31.49 10.84
C GLY A 20 1.64 -31.07 10.27
N VAL A 21 2.39 -32.01 9.69
CA VAL A 21 3.70 -31.72 9.06
C VAL A 21 3.54 -30.79 7.86
N LEU A 22 2.54 -31.03 7.01
CA LEU A 22 2.27 -30.19 5.85
C LEU A 22 1.87 -28.76 6.25
N ALA A 23 1.04 -28.61 7.28
CA ALA A 23 0.58 -27.32 7.77
C ALA A 23 1.74 -26.45 8.26
N THR A 24 2.72 -27.03 8.98
CA THR A 24 3.89 -26.29 9.46
C THR A 24 4.73 -25.67 8.33
N LEU A 25 4.82 -26.35 7.17
CA LEU A 25 5.54 -25.82 6.00
C LEU A 25 4.67 -24.86 5.17
N ALA A 26 3.37 -25.13 5.08
CA ALA A 26 2.45 -24.37 4.23
C ALA A 26 2.05 -23.00 4.80
N ILE A 27 1.84 -22.89 6.12
CA ILE A 27 1.39 -21.63 6.74
C ILE A 27 2.35 -20.45 6.48
N PRO A 28 3.66 -20.53 6.80
CA PRO A 28 4.56 -19.37 6.64
C PRO A 28 4.77 -18.99 5.18
N THR A 29 4.69 -19.95 4.26
CA THR A 29 4.79 -19.66 2.82
C THR A 29 3.55 -18.94 2.32
N PHE A 30 2.35 -19.39 2.71
CA PHE A 30 1.09 -18.78 2.33
C PHE A 30 0.93 -17.35 2.87
N THR A 31 1.29 -17.09 4.13
CA THR A 31 1.24 -15.73 4.70
C THR A 31 2.18 -14.77 3.97
N GLY A 32 3.37 -15.22 3.57
CA GLY A 32 4.30 -14.43 2.76
C GLY A 32 3.74 -14.07 1.37
N TYR A 33 2.99 -14.97 0.72
CA TYR A 33 2.32 -14.67 -0.55
C TYR A 33 1.22 -13.62 -0.39
N ILE A 34 0.40 -13.74 0.66
CA ILE A 34 -0.63 -12.75 0.98
C ILE A 34 0.02 -11.38 1.23
N TYR A 35 1.07 -11.31 2.04
CA TYR A 35 1.78 -10.06 2.33
C TYR A 35 2.29 -9.38 1.05
N LYS A 36 2.95 -10.14 0.15
CA LYS A 36 3.42 -9.60 -1.15
C LYS A 36 2.27 -9.13 -2.04
N ALA A 37 1.15 -9.84 -2.05
CA ALA A 37 -0.05 -9.42 -2.78
C ALA A 37 -0.62 -8.10 -2.22
N ARG A 38 -0.67 -7.97 -0.88
CA ARG A 38 -1.06 -6.73 -0.19
C ARG A 38 -0.11 -5.57 -0.55
N VAL A 39 1.21 -5.75 -0.49
CA VAL A 39 2.18 -4.71 -0.91
C VAL A 39 1.97 -4.30 -2.37
N THR A 40 1.73 -5.27 -3.26
CA THR A 40 1.52 -5.01 -4.69
C THR A 40 0.30 -4.12 -4.93
N GLU A 41 -0.79 -4.31 -4.18
CA GLU A 41 -1.97 -3.45 -4.20
C GLU A 41 -1.61 -1.98 -3.93
N GLY A 42 -0.84 -1.73 -2.88
CA GLY A 42 -0.37 -0.40 -2.51
C GLY A 42 0.50 0.26 -3.58
N THR A 43 1.46 -0.50 -4.12
CA THR A 43 2.34 -0.01 -5.20
C THR A 43 1.57 0.32 -6.48
N ASN A 44 0.54 -0.47 -6.81
CA ASN A 44 -0.29 -0.23 -7.99
C ASN A 44 -1.08 1.07 -7.86
N PHE A 45 -1.65 1.35 -6.68
CA PHE A 45 -2.40 2.59 -6.49
C PHE A 45 -1.48 3.81 -6.42
N LEU A 46 -0.30 3.72 -5.79
CA LEU A 46 0.72 4.78 -5.85
C LEU A 46 1.18 5.06 -7.29
N GLY A 47 1.34 4.03 -8.12
CA GLY A 47 1.62 4.21 -9.55
C GLY A 47 0.50 4.96 -10.27
N LYS A 48 -0.77 4.67 -9.94
CA LYS A 48 -1.94 5.39 -10.47
C LYS A 48 -1.95 6.86 -10.03
N ILE A 49 -1.59 7.13 -8.76
CA ILE A 49 -1.44 8.49 -8.23
C ILE A 49 -0.38 9.25 -9.03
N LYS A 50 0.81 8.67 -9.22
CA LYS A 50 1.86 9.29 -10.03
C LYS A 50 1.38 9.58 -11.45
N GLN A 51 0.75 8.62 -12.12
CA GLN A 51 0.24 8.84 -13.48
C GLN A 51 -0.75 10.02 -13.54
N ARG A 52 -1.64 10.14 -12.54
CA ARG A 52 -2.58 11.26 -12.45
C ARG A 52 -1.88 12.58 -12.17
N GLN A 53 -0.88 12.59 -11.29
CA GLN A 53 -0.06 13.76 -10.99
C GLN A 53 0.67 14.26 -12.25
N GLU A 54 1.32 13.37 -13.01
CA GLU A 54 1.97 13.74 -14.28
C GLU A 54 0.98 14.26 -15.31
N SER A 55 -0.21 13.66 -15.40
CA SER A 55 -1.27 14.14 -16.30
C SER A 55 -1.73 15.55 -15.92
N TYR A 56 -1.92 15.80 -14.62
CA TYR A 56 -2.31 17.10 -14.09
C TYR A 56 -1.23 18.16 -14.34
N ARG A 57 0.06 17.81 -14.17
CA ARG A 57 1.17 18.72 -14.51
C ARG A 57 1.21 19.06 -15.99
N ASN A 58 0.95 18.10 -16.88
CA ASN A 58 0.92 18.36 -18.31
C ASN A 58 -0.22 19.30 -18.73
N GLU A 59 -1.33 19.31 -17.99
CA GLU A 59 -2.50 20.14 -18.28
C GLU A 59 -2.41 21.54 -17.64
N PHE A 60 -1.94 21.62 -16.39
CA PHE A 60 -1.98 22.85 -15.59
C PHE A 60 -0.60 23.44 -15.30
N GLY A 61 0.50 22.80 -15.72
CA GLY A 61 1.87 23.25 -15.49
C GLY A 61 2.43 22.99 -14.09
N GLN A 62 1.61 22.46 -13.17
CA GLN A 62 1.95 22.17 -11.77
C GLN A 62 1.31 20.85 -11.32
N TYR A 63 1.81 20.23 -10.27
CA TYR A 63 1.17 19.04 -9.69
C TYR A 63 -0.08 19.40 -8.87
N CYS A 64 -0.97 18.43 -8.66
CA CYS A 64 -2.18 18.62 -7.87
C CYS A 64 -1.84 18.49 -6.38
N ALA A 65 -2.01 19.58 -5.63
CA ALA A 65 -1.87 19.57 -4.18
C ALA A 65 -3.14 18.97 -3.54
N VAL A 66 -3.05 17.73 -3.08
CA VAL A 66 -4.11 17.08 -2.30
C VAL A 66 -3.86 17.35 -0.82
N ASP A 67 -4.11 18.59 -0.40
CA ASP A 67 -4.08 19.16 0.97
C ASP A 67 -2.84 18.92 1.85
N GLY A 68 -2.52 19.96 2.64
CA GLY A 68 -1.64 19.95 3.81
C GLY A 68 -0.13 20.07 3.54
N ASP A 69 0.58 20.40 4.61
CA ASP A 69 2.05 20.51 4.64
C ASP A 69 2.68 19.14 5.01
N ASP A 70 3.95 18.93 4.63
CA ASP A 70 4.71 17.69 4.83
C ASP A 70 4.02 16.48 4.15
N TRP A 71 3.26 15.64 4.84
CA TRP A 71 2.57 14.50 4.21
C TRP A 71 1.10 14.72 3.94
N GLY A 72 0.54 15.86 4.35
CA GLY A 72 -0.83 16.19 4.05
C GLY A 72 -1.88 15.38 4.82
N THR A 73 -3.11 15.39 4.32
CA THR A 73 -4.24 14.68 4.92
C THR A 73 -4.38 13.26 4.37
N TRP A 74 -4.30 12.26 5.26
CA TRP A 74 -4.47 10.85 4.90
C TRP A 74 -5.88 10.51 4.45
N ASN A 75 -6.00 9.71 3.39
CA ASN A 75 -7.24 9.11 2.93
C ASN A 75 -7.11 7.60 2.70
N PRO A 76 -7.93 6.77 3.36
CA PRO A 76 -8.78 7.07 4.50
C PRO A 76 -8.00 7.66 5.68
N ALA A 77 -8.70 8.34 6.60
CA ALA A 77 -8.07 9.03 7.74
C ALA A 77 -7.50 8.08 8.81
N ALA A 78 -7.93 6.81 8.80
CA ALA A 78 -7.42 5.78 9.68
C ALA A 78 -6.77 4.69 8.86
N ILE A 79 -5.68 4.13 9.39
CA ILE A 79 -4.95 3.02 8.78
C ILE A 79 -5.90 1.82 8.68
N PRO A 80 -6.16 1.29 7.48
CA PRO A 80 -6.90 0.04 7.32
C PRO A 80 -6.15 -1.10 8.01
N GLY A 81 -6.85 -1.93 8.78
CA GLY A 81 -6.28 -3.14 9.39
C GLY A 81 -6.24 -4.32 8.41
N GLU A 82 -6.31 -5.53 8.96
CA GLU A 82 -6.35 -6.78 8.17
C GLU A 82 -7.50 -6.84 7.15
N ASP A 83 -8.59 -6.13 7.39
CA ASP A 83 -9.75 -6.05 6.50
C ASP A 83 -9.68 -4.79 5.61
N PRO A 84 -9.96 -4.92 4.31
CA PRO A 84 -9.80 -3.81 3.38
C PRO A 84 -10.98 -2.85 3.52
N VAL A 85 -10.70 -1.56 3.40
CA VAL A 85 -11.69 -0.49 3.55
C VAL A 85 -12.11 0.02 2.16
N VAL A 86 -13.39 0.36 2.01
CA VAL A 86 -13.90 0.96 0.77
C VAL A 86 -13.33 2.38 0.63
N TRP A 87 -12.77 2.69 -0.54
CA TRP A 87 -12.29 4.04 -0.82
C TRP A 87 -13.44 5.04 -0.90
N VAL A 88 -13.33 6.11 -0.12
CA VAL A 88 -14.21 7.27 -0.21
C VAL A 88 -13.37 8.44 -0.73
N SER A 89 -13.74 8.98 -1.89
CA SER A 89 -12.99 10.11 -2.47
C SER A 89 -13.43 11.42 -1.84
N THR A 90 -12.48 12.19 -1.31
CA THR A 90 -12.70 13.60 -0.95
C THR A 90 -12.68 14.48 -2.21
N ASP A 91 -13.06 15.75 -2.09
CA ASP A 91 -13.10 16.66 -3.25
C ASP A 91 -11.73 16.84 -3.91
N LEU A 92 -10.65 16.89 -3.13
CA LEU A 92 -9.28 17.00 -3.65
C LEU A 92 -8.80 15.71 -4.33
N TRP A 93 -9.13 14.54 -3.78
CA TRP A 93 -8.86 13.26 -4.44
C TRP A 93 -9.66 13.10 -5.74
N ARG A 94 -10.88 13.67 -5.80
CA ARG A 94 -11.68 13.74 -7.03
C ARG A 94 -11.06 14.67 -8.06
N GLN A 95 -10.47 15.79 -7.63
CA GLN A 95 -9.74 16.71 -8.52
C GLN A 95 -8.51 16.04 -9.15
N LEU A 96 -7.72 15.30 -8.36
CA LEU A 96 -6.62 14.50 -8.90
C LEU A 96 -7.12 13.37 -9.83
N GLY A 97 -8.35 12.89 -9.62
CA GLY A 97 -8.93 11.78 -10.40
C GLY A 97 -8.28 10.44 -10.10
N ALA A 98 -7.59 10.32 -8.95
CA ALA A 98 -7.04 9.08 -8.45
C ALA A 98 -8.06 8.39 -7.53
N SER A 99 -8.55 7.23 -7.95
CA SER A 99 -9.43 6.37 -7.16
C SER A 99 -9.08 4.90 -7.45
N PRO A 100 -8.96 4.02 -6.43
CA PRO A 100 -8.69 2.61 -6.63
C PRO A 100 -9.92 1.91 -7.18
N ASN A 101 -9.70 0.76 -7.84
CA ASN A 101 -10.80 -0.01 -8.45
C ASN A 101 -11.36 -1.09 -7.49
N ALA A 102 -10.77 -1.22 -6.29
CA ALA A 102 -11.10 -2.21 -5.28
C ALA A 102 -10.95 -1.59 -3.88
N PRO A 103 -11.52 -2.21 -2.83
CA PRO A 103 -11.19 -1.87 -1.45
C PRO A 103 -9.68 -1.91 -1.21
N ILE A 104 -9.22 -1.02 -0.33
CA ILE A 104 -7.80 -0.73 -0.11
C ILE A 104 -7.34 -1.10 1.30
N ARG A 105 -6.04 -1.41 1.42
CA ARG A 105 -5.38 -1.79 2.68
C ARG A 105 -4.39 -0.77 3.22
N PHE A 106 -4.28 0.37 2.54
CA PHE A 106 -3.39 1.45 2.93
C PHE A 106 -4.19 2.74 3.00
N GLN A 107 -3.80 3.63 3.89
CA GLN A 107 -4.10 5.05 3.75
C GLN A 107 -3.08 5.68 2.82
N TYR A 108 -3.52 6.67 2.04
CA TYR A 108 -2.70 7.37 1.07
C TYR A 108 -2.73 8.85 1.34
N ALA A 109 -1.60 9.51 1.17
CA ALA A 109 -1.51 10.96 1.16
C ALA A 109 -0.60 11.40 0.02
N THR A 110 -0.91 12.55 -0.57
CA THR A 110 -0.09 13.12 -1.65
C THR A 110 -0.04 14.62 -1.52
N VAL A 111 1.17 15.15 -1.53
CA VAL A 111 1.45 16.57 -1.46
C VAL A 111 2.17 17.01 -2.72
N ALA A 112 2.03 18.28 -3.06
CA ALA A 112 2.71 18.90 -4.17
C ALA A 112 3.12 20.32 -3.79
N GLY A 113 4.24 20.78 -4.35
CA GLY A 113 4.75 22.13 -4.14
C GLY A 113 5.26 22.75 -5.43
N LEU A 114 5.28 24.08 -5.41
CA LEU A 114 5.88 24.93 -6.44
C LEU A 114 7.40 24.97 -6.27
N PRO A 115 8.13 25.44 -7.30
CA PRO A 115 9.56 25.71 -7.17
C PRO A 115 9.81 26.68 -6.00
N GLY A 116 10.66 26.28 -5.07
CA GLY A 116 10.97 27.01 -3.84
C GLY A 116 10.22 26.54 -2.59
N ASP A 117 9.11 25.80 -2.74
CA ASP A 117 8.41 25.21 -1.60
C ASP A 117 9.22 24.03 -1.03
N ASP A 118 9.25 23.91 0.30
CA ASP A 118 10.01 22.87 0.97
C ASP A 118 9.28 21.51 0.85
N PRO A 119 9.92 20.49 0.25
CA PRO A 119 9.35 19.16 0.16
C PRO A 119 9.36 18.44 1.52
N PRO A 120 8.59 17.34 1.66
CA PRO A 120 8.48 16.62 2.91
C PRO A 120 9.84 16.10 3.36
N ALA A 121 10.07 16.10 4.68
CA ALA A 121 11.38 15.75 5.21
C ALA A 121 11.79 14.32 4.82
N GLY A 122 13.06 14.14 4.46
CA GLY A 122 13.62 12.84 4.05
C GLY A 122 13.42 12.48 2.56
N THR A 123 12.52 13.14 1.83
CA THR A 123 12.25 12.82 0.42
C THR A 123 13.44 13.05 -0.52
N GLY A 124 14.35 13.98 -0.16
CA GLY A 124 15.50 14.35 -0.99
C GLY A 124 15.10 15.01 -2.32
N LEU A 125 13.88 15.50 -2.43
CA LEU A 125 13.39 16.19 -3.62
C LEU A 125 14.11 17.53 -3.80
N ASP A 126 14.50 17.82 -5.05
CA ASP A 126 15.03 19.13 -5.40
C ASP A 126 13.91 20.16 -5.46
N LYS A 127 14.14 21.33 -4.86
CA LYS A 127 13.18 22.44 -4.78
C LYS A 127 13.27 23.42 -5.97
N GLY A 128 14.11 23.14 -6.95
CA GLY A 128 14.31 23.98 -8.14
C GLY A 128 13.24 23.81 -9.22
N ASP A 129 12.41 22.77 -9.14
CA ASP A 129 11.25 22.53 -10.02
C ASP A 129 10.02 22.15 -9.17
N HIS A 130 8.86 22.09 -9.83
CA HIS A 130 7.63 21.55 -9.27
C HIS A 130 7.86 20.11 -8.83
N TRP A 131 7.33 19.77 -7.67
CA TRP A 131 7.49 18.45 -7.10
C TRP A 131 6.16 17.92 -6.57
N PHE A 132 6.03 16.60 -6.54
CA PHE A 132 5.04 15.91 -5.73
C PHE A 132 5.70 14.77 -4.97
N ALA A 133 5.11 14.45 -3.82
CA ALA A 133 5.41 13.29 -3.02
C ALA A 133 4.10 12.58 -2.67
N ALA A 134 4.05 11.26 -2.81
CA ALA A 134 2.92 10.46 -2.39
C ALA A 134 3.40 9.31 -1.51
N ARG A 135 2.65 9.02 -0.45
CA ARG A 135 2.94 7.95 0.51
C ARG A 135 1.71 7.12 0.77
N ALA A 136 1.92 5.82 0.89
CA ALA A 136 0.96 4.87 1.41
C ALA A 136 1.46 4.34 2.75
N GLN A 137 0.56 4.22 3.72
CA GLN A 137 0.82 3.64 5.03
C GLN A 137 -0.22 2.54 5.32
N GLY A 138 0.23 1.38 5.77
CA GLY A 138 -0.67 0.26 6.05
C GLY A 138 -0.14 -0.62 7.18
N ASP A 139 -1.05 -1.28 7.89
CA ASP A 139 -0.73 -2.39 8.79
C ASP A 139 -1.12 -3.69 8.07
N LEU A 140 -0.11 -4.40 7.54
CA LEU A 140 -0.32 -5.53 6.65
C LEU A 140 -0.45 -6.87 7.35
N ASN A 141 -0.30 -6.94 8.66
CA ASN A 141 -0.27 -8.19 9.42
C ASN A 141 -0.90 -8.06 10.82
N GLY A 142 -1.48 -6.91 11.16
CA GLY A 142 -2.24 -6.68 12.39
C GLY A 142 -1.37 -6.59 13.64
N ASP A 143 -0.06 -6.35 13.50
CA ASP A 143 0.89 -6.27 14.61
C ASP A 143 1.17 -4.82 15.05
N ALA A 144 0.44 -3.84 14.48
CA ALA A 144 0.61 -2.41 14.68
C ALA A 144 1.94 -1.83 14.15
N ASP A 145 2.78 -2.63 13.48
CA ASP A 145 3.94 -2.12 12.75
C ASP A 145 3.50 -1.62 11.38
N THR A 146 3.70 -0.32 11.16
CA THR A 146 3.25 0.33 9.93
C THR A 146 4.29 0.25 8.84
N PHE A 147 3.83 -0.16 7.67
CA PHE A 147 4.61 -0.26 6.45
C PHE A 147 4.39 0.98 5.60
N TYR A 148 5.48 1.59 5.10
CA TYR A 148 5.42 2.77 4.25
C TYR A 148 5.89 2.47 2.83
N LEU A 149 5.10 2.92 1.86
CA LEU A 149 5.48 2.98 0.46
C LEU A 149 5.47 4.42 -0.01
N GLU A 150 6.46 4.83 -0.79
CA GLU A 150 6.58 6.22 -1.24
C GLU A 150 6.95 6.31 -2.70
N ILE A 151 6.41 7.31 -3.39
CA ILE A 151 6.75 7.62 -4.77
C ILE A 151 6.84 9.13 -4.95
N TYR A 152 7.82 9.56 -5.74
CA TYR A 152 8.06 10.99 -5.96
C TYR A 152 8.05 11.32 -7.46
N SER A 153 7.86 12.61 -7.75
CA SER A 153 8.05 13.17 -9.10
C SER A 153 9.41 12.80 -9.70
N GLN A 154 10.50 13.06 -8.97
CA GLN A 154 11.88 12.91 -9.44
C GLN A 154 12.43 11.47 -9.33
N ALA A 155 11.63 10.49 -8.88
CA ALA A 155 12.04 9.10 -8.74
C ALA A 155 11.23 8.16 -9.64
N ASN A 156 11.91 7.19 -10.28
CA ASN A 156 11.26 6.23 -11.19
C ASN A 156 10.85 4.91 -10.51
N HIS A 157 11.01 4.80 -9.20
CA HIS A 157 10.65 3.60 -8.43
C HIS A 157 9.90 3.99 -7.15
N VAL A 158 9.22 3.00 -6.57
CA VAL A 158 8.57 3.11 -5.26
C VAL A 158 9.58 2.73 -4.18
N PHE A 159 9.72 3.56 -3.16
CA PHE A 159 10.52 3.28 -1.98
C PHE A 159 9.69 2.52 -0.95
N ASN A 160 10.35 1.62 -0.22
CA ASN A 160 9.77 0.91 0.92
C ASN A 160 10.58 1.28 2.16
N SER A 161 9.92 1.85 3.17
CA SER A 161 10.57 2.29 4.41
C SER A 161 9.82 1.75 5.64
N ALA A 162 10.57 1.36 6.67
CA ALA A 162 10.03 0.91 7.95
C ALA A 162 9.76 2.06 8.93
N SER A 163 10.30 3.27 8.70
CA SER A 163 10.26 4.38 9.65
C SER A 163 9.56 5.64 9.15
N GLY A 164 8.84 5.57 8.02
CA GLY A 164 8.20 6.76 7.43
C GLY A 164 9.21 7.86 7.09
N SER A 165 10.46 7.47 6.84
CA SER A 165 11.52 8.33 6.34
C SER A 165 11.92 7.73 5.01
N GLY A 166 11.45 8.37 3.93
CA GLY A 166 11.92 8.09 2.59
C GLY A 166 13.41 8.38 2.50
N GLY A 167 14.13 7.62 1.68
CA GLY A 167 15.56 7.83 1.53
C GLY A 167 16.16 6.91 0.50
N TRP A 168 16.92 7.50 -0.42
CA TRP A 168 17.88 6.78 -1.25
C TRP A 168 18.99 6.23 -0.35
N LYS A 169 18.89 4.96 0.04
CA LYS A 169 20.02 4.15 0.51
C LYS A 169 19.91 2.74 -0.04
#